data_AF-A0A6N7L6P7-F1
#
_entry.id   AF-A0A6N7L6P7-F1
#
_cell.length_a   1.000
_cell.length_b   1.000
_cell.length_c   1.000
_cell.angle_alpha   90.00
_cell.angle_beta   90.00
_cell.angle_gamma   90.00
#
_symmetry.space_group_name_H-M   'P 1'
#
loop_
_entity.id
_entity.type
_entity.pdbx_description
1 polymer ?
#
loop_
_entity_poly.entity_id
_entity_poly.type
_entity_poly.pdbx_seq_one_letter_code
_entity_poly.pdbx_strand_id
1 'polypeptide(L)' 'MTPPRTRKIAYTAPVGSIDLPAFDDNGTPYEVWPCHDCYPWHFEVVRDGSEIMVREWHAVDCTLFQQLLASE' A
#
# COMPACT_ATOMS: atom_id res chain seq x y z
N MET A 1 -11.12 2.99 -25.67
CA MET A 1 -11.97 2.78 -24.47
C MET A 1 -11.21 3.34 -23.29
N THR A 2 -11.71 4.40 -22.67
CA THR A 2 -11.14 4.91 -21.40
C THR A 2 -11.53 3.92 -20.30
N PRO A 3 -10.59 3.37 -19.52
CA PRO A 3 -10.96 2.54 -18.38
C PRO A 3 -11.90 3.34 -17.47
N PRO A 4 -12.95 2.72 -16.90
CA PRO A 4 -13.82 3.41 -15.97
C PRO A 4 -12.93 4.01 -14.87
N ARG A 5 -13.08 5.31 -14.59
CA ARG A 5 -12.40 5.95 -13.45
C ARG A 5 -12.74 5.10 -12.23
N THR A 6 -11.75 4.43 -11.64
CA THR A 6 -11.91 3.68 -10.39
C THR A 6 -12.62 4.61 -9.42
N ARG A 7 -13.76 4.18 -8.89
CA ARG A 7 -14.42 4.96 -7.84
C ARG A 7 -13.41 5.04 -6.70
N LYS A 8 -12.93 6.24 -6.39
CA LYS A 8 -12.06 6.46 -5.24
C LYS A 8 -12.77 5.91 -4.01
N ILE A 9 -12.11 5.01 -3.31
CA ILE A 9 -12.69 4.38 -2.15
C ILE A 9 -12.68 5.41 -1.01
N ALA A 10 -13.87 5.69 -0.48
CA ALA A 10 -14.11 6.79 0.46
C ALA A 10 -13.66 6.45 1.89
N TYR A 11 -13.55 7.47 2.75
CA TYR A 11 -13.18 7.38 4.18
C TYR A 11 -13.94 6.32 5.01
N THR A 12 -15.10 5.84 4.54
CA THR A 12 -15.96 4.90 5.25
C THR A 12 -15.74 3.44 4.85
N ALA A 13 -14.85 3.16 3.88
CA ALA A 13 -14.58 1.79 3.49
C ALA A 13 -13.80 1.04 4.60
N PRO A 14 -14.00 -0.29 4.73
CA PRO A 14 -13.13 -1.09 5.58
C PRO A 14 -11.68 -0.97 5.10
N VAL A 15 -10.74 -0.85 6.04
CA VAL A 15 -9.31 -0.63 5.76
C VAL A 15 -8.51 -1.83 6.26
N GLY A 16 -7.54 -2.26 5.47
CA GLY A 16 -6.49 -3.19 5.87
C GLY A 16 -5.12 -2.53 5.77
N SER A 17 -4.11 -3.16 6.38
CA SER A 17 -2.71 -2.74 6.27
C SER A 17 -1.83 -3.87 5.76
N ILE A 18 -0.74 -3.52 5.10
CA ILE A 18 0.31 -4.45 4.68
C ILE A 18 1.69 -3.83 4.96
N ASP A 19 2.64 -4.67 5.39
CA ASP A 19 4.02 -4.26 5.66
C ASP A 19 4.89 -4.67 4.47
N LEU A 20 5.53 -3.68 3.84
CA LEU A 20 6.40 -3.85 2.67
C LEU A 20 7.86 -3.56 3.06
N PRO A 21 8.84 -4.27 2.49
CA PRO A 21 10.25 -3.97 2.74
C PRO A 21 10.58 -2.54 2.26
N ALA A 22 11.34 -1.78 3.06
CA ALA A 22 11.79 -0.45 2.65
C ALA A 22 13.02 -0.48 1.73
N PHE A 23 13.72 -1.63 1.69
CA PHE A 23 14.95 -1.84 0.93
C PHE A 23 14.92 -3.20 0.23
N ASP A 24 15.61 -3.31 -0.91
CA ASP A 24 15.86 -4.58 -1.58
C ASP A 24 16.99 -5.39 -0.90
N ASP A 25 17.26 -6.62 -1.39
CA ASP A 25 18.31 -7.50 -0.88
C ASP A 25 19.74 -6.91 -0.96
N ASN A 26 19.94 -5.87 -1.78
CA ASN A 26 21.21 -5.16 -1.92
C ASN A 26 21.28 -3.89 -1.06
N GLY A 27 20.23 -3.59 -0.28
CA GLY A 27 20.12 -2.38 0.52
C GLY A 27 19.74 -1.12 -0.27
N THR A 28 19.25 -1.26 -1.51
CA THR A 28 18.73 -0.14 -2.29
C THR A 28 17.32 0.21 -1.81
N PRO A 29 17.01 1.48 -1.51
CA PRO A 29 15.67 1.85 -1.03
C PRO A 29 14.62 1.72 -2.14
N TYR A 30 13.42 1.27 -1.76
CA TYR A 30 12.25 1.33 -2.63
C TYR A 30 11.59 2.72 -2.60
N GLU A 31 11.05 3.16 -3.74
CA GLU A 31 10.20 4.34 -3.80
C GLU A 31 8.77 4.01 -3.38
N VAL A 32 8.21 4.84 -2.49
CA VAL A 32 6.82 4.73 -2.04
C VAL A 32 5.98 5.77 -2.78
N TRP A 33 4.99 5.32 -3.55
CA TRP A 33 4.09 6.18 -4.31
C TRP A 33 2.67 6.15 -3.76
N PRO A 34 1.95 7.28 -3.77
CA PRO A 34 0.59 7.32 -3.26
C PRO A 34 -0.35 6.40 -4.03
N CYS A 35 -1.19 5.67 -3.29
CA CYS A 35 -2.27 4.92 -3.89
C CYS A 35 -3.31 5.88 -4.47
N HIS A 36 -3.59 5.76 -5.77
CA HIS A 36 -4.56 6.63 -6.44
C HIS A 36 -6.01 6.17 -6.32
N ASP A 37 -6.24 4.94 -5.86
CA ASP A 37 -7.57 4.34 -5.68
C ASP A 37 -8.12 4.51 -4.25
N CYS A 38 -7.23 4.74 -3.27
CA CYS A 38 -7.59 4.94 -1.85
C CYS A 38 -7.59 6.43 -1.48
N TYR A 39 -8.61 6.89 -0.76
CA TYR A 39 -8.58 8.22 -0.12
C TYR A 39 -9.16 8.16 1.30
N PRO A 40 -8.40 8.59 2.33
CA PRO A 40 -7.06 9.16 2.26
C PRO A 40 -6.01 8.06 2.05
N TRP A 41 -4.90 8.41 1.40
CA TRP A 41 -3.72 7.55 1.41
C TRP A 41 -2.93 7.79 2.70
N HIS A 42 -2.47 6.71 3.33
CA HIS A 42 -1.75 6.73 4.59
C HIS A 42 -0.67 5.65 4.58
N PHE A 43 0.51 5.99 5.09
CA PHE A 43 1.61 5.05 5.32
C PHE A 43 2.41 5.46 6.56
N GLU A 44 3.15 4.51 7.12
CA GLU A 44 4.02 4.66 8.29
C GLU A 44 5.33 3.93 7.99
N VAL A 45 6.43 4.46 8.51
CA VAL A 45 7.69 3.73 8.56
C VAL A 45 7.72 2.96 9.88
N VAL A 46 7.77 1.64 9.79
CA VAL A 46 7.79 0.75 10.95
C VAL A 46 9.12 0.03 11.02
N ARG A 47 9.51 -0.37 12.23
CA ARG A 47 10.71 -1.16 12.46
C ARG A 47 10.31 -2.51 13.03
N ASP A 48 10.70 -3.58 12.35
CA ASP A 48 10.55 -4.96 12.83
C ASP A 48 11.94 -5.55 13.08
N GLY A 49 12.32 -5.63 14.36
CA GLY A 49 13.68 -5.99 14.76
C GLY A 49 14.75 -5.07 14.14
N SER A 50 15.60 -5.64 13.28
CA SER A 50 16.64 -4.90 12.56
C SER A 50 16.16 -4.31 11.24
N GLU A 51 14.99 -4.70 10.74
CA GLU A 51 14.48 -4.33 9.43
C GLU A 51 13.61 -3.07 9.49
N ILE A 52 13.70 -2.26 8.44
CA ILE A 52 12.84 -1.09 8.24
C ILE A 52 11.83 -1.47 7.16
N MET A 53 10.56 -1.30 7.50
CA MET A 53 9.42 -1.63 6.65
C MET A 53 8.57 -0.38 6.46
N VAL A 54 7.76 -0.38 5.41
CA VAL A 54 6.72 0.60 5.15
C VAL A 54 5.38 -0.10 5.33
N ARG A 55 4.61 0.35 6.32
CA ARG A 55 3.23 -0.08 6.47
C ARG A 55 2.36 0.82 5.61
N GLU A 56 1.58 0.25 4.70
CA GLU A 56 0.60 0.99 3.90
C GLU A 56 -0.83 0.60 4.28
N TRP A 57 -1.73 1.58 4.32
CA TRP A 57 -3.16 1.36 4.56
C TRP A 57 -3.95 1.56 3.28
N HIS A 58 -4.80 0.59 2.98
CA HIS A 58 -5.66 0.61 1.81
C HIS A 58 -7.06 0.15 2.19
N ALA A 59 -8.04 0.58 1.41
CA ALA A 59 -9.34 -0.05 1.47
C ALA A 59 -9.22 -1.53 1.07
N VAL A 60 -9.99 -2.40 1.74
CA VAL A 60 -9.90 -3.85 1.53
C VAL A 60 -10.20 -4.27 0.09
N ASP A 61 -11.00 -3.51 -0.65
CA ASP A 61 -11.35 -3.75 -2.06
C ASP A 61 -10.47 -2.99 -3.05
N CYS A 62 -9.40 -2.32 -2.60
CA CYS A 62 -8.43 -1.66 -3.47
C CYS A 62 -7.70 -2.70 -4.34
N THR A 63 -7.68 -2.49 -5.66
CA THR A 63 -7.00 -3.38 -6.61
C THR A 63 -5.52 -3.55 -6.28
N LEU A 64 -4.81 -2.46 -5.97
CA LEU A 64 -3.39 -2.52 -5.60
C LEU A 64 -3.21 -3.33 -4.32
N PHE A 65 -4.04 -3.10 -3.30
CA PHE A 65 -3.97 -3.84 -2.04
C PHE A 65 -4.18 -5.35 -2.25
N GLN A 66 -5.16 -5.72 -3.06
CA GLN A 66 -5.41 -7.12 -3.40
C GLN A 66 -4.24 -7.77 -4.17
N GLN A 67 -3.55 -7.02 -5.03
CA GLN A 67 -2.35 -7.49 -5.72
C GLN A 67 -1.17 -7.70 -4.76
N LEU A 68 -0.99 -6.76 -3.83
CA LEU A 68 0.06 -6.83 -2.81
C LEU A 68 -0.15 -8.03 -1.87
N LEU A 69 -1.37 -8.23 -1.37
CA LEU A 69 -1.72 -9.40 -0.53
C LEU A 69 -1.53 -10.74 -1.25
N ALA A 70 -1.68 -10.78 -2.58
CA ALA A 70 -1.43 -11.99 -3.36
C ALA A 70 0.06 -12.26 -3.64
N SER A 71 0.93 -11.31 -3.28
CA SER A 71 2.38 -11.37 -3.50
C SER A 71 3.17 -11.65 -2.20
N GLU A 72 2.50 -11.70 -1.05
CA GLU A 72 3.04 -12.31 0.19
C GLU A 72 3.08 -13.84 0.09
#